data_AF-A0A7C2U4Q4-F1
#
_entry.id   AF-A0A7C2U4Q4-F1
#
_cell.length_a   1.000
_cell.length_b   1.000
_cell.length_c   1.000
_cell.angle_alpha   90.00
_cell.angle_beta   90.00
_cell.angle_gamma   90.00
#
_symmetry.space_group_name_H-M   'P 1'
#
loop_
_entity.id
_entity.type
_entity.pdbx_description
1 polymer ?
#
loop_
_entity_poly.entity_id
_entity_poly.type
_entity_poly.pdbx_seq_one_letter_code
_entity_poly.pdbx_strand_id
1 'polypeptide(L)' 'MSKLNELSKLGQSIWYDYIRRAFLTQRELGALVEQGLRGVTSNPSIFEKAIAGSSDYDKDLQRLVQTCKSVDALYEAL' A
#
# COMPACT_ATOMS: atom_id res chain seq x y z
N MET A 1 6.63 15.28 19.26
CA MET A 1 5.66 15.57 18.18
C MET A 1 6.44 15.72 16.88
N SER A 2 5.94 15.14 15.79
CA SER A 2 6.55 15.24 14.45
C SER A 2 6.02 16.47 13.68
N LYS A 3 6.70 16.84 12.59
CA LYS A 3 6.21 17.87 11.65
C LYS A 3 4.85 17.54 11.03
N LEU A 4 4.55 16.25 10.81
CA LEU A 4 3.24 15.84 10.28
C LEU A 4 2.11 16.16 11.26
N ASN A 5 2.36 15.99 12.56
CA ASN A 5 1.40 16.36 13.59
C ASN A 5 1.20 17.88 13.69
N GLU A 6 2.25 18.67 13.43
CA GLU A 6 2.13 20.14 13.36
C GLU A 6 1.29 20.57 12.17
N LEU A 7 1.52 20.00 10.98
CA LEU A 7 0.68 20.25 9.78
C LEU A 7 -0.78 19.87 10.01
N SER A 8 -1.04 18.78 10.72
CA SER A 8 -2.39 18.37 11.10
C SER A 8 -3.09 19.40 11.99
N LYS A 9 -2.37 20.10 12.88
CA LYS A 9 -2.93 21.19 13.71
C LYS A 9 -3.26 22.43 12.89
N LEU A 10 -2.59 22.62 11.75
CA LEU A 10 -2.87 23.70 10.79
C LEU A 10 -4.01 23.34 9.81
N GLY A 11 -4.62 22.16 9.96
CA GLY A 11 -5.72 21.70 9.11
C GLY A 11 -5.31 20.94 7.86
N GLN A 12 -4.02 20.63 7.68
CA GLN A 12 -3.53 19.87 6.53
C GLN A 12 -3.34 18.38 6.85
N SER A 13 -3.90 17.50 6.03
CA SER A 13 -3.72 16.05 6.15
C SER A 13 -2.69 15.54 5.15
N ILE A 14 -1.58 14.98 5.63
CA ILE A 14 -0.53 14.43 4.77
C ILE A 14 -0.79 12.97 4.46
N TRP A 15 -0.69 12.64 3.18
CA TRP A 15 -0.88 11.30 2.63
C TRP A 15 0.41 10.81 2.00
N TYR A 16 0.61 9.49 1.98
CA TYR A 16 1.80 8.87 1.43
C TYR A 16 1.48 8.19 0.10
N ASP A 17 2.16 8.61 -0.97
CA ASP A 17 1.93 8.10 -2.33
C ASP A 17 2.69 6.80 -2.59
N TYR A 18 2.33 5.78 -1.80
CA TYR A 18 3.00 4.48 -1.79
C TYR A 18 2.14 3.42 -1.10
N ILE A 19 2.09 2.23 -1.69
CA ILE A 19 1.52 1.05 -1.03
C ILE A 19 2.19 -0.23 -1.54
N ARG A 20 2.42 -1.18 -0.63
CA ARG A 20 2.75 -2.59 -0.90
C ARG A 20 2.31 -3.47 0.27
N ARG A 21 2.22 -4.78 0.11
CA ARG A 21 1.73 -5.69 1.16
C ARG A 21 2.59 -5.66 2.42
N ALA A 22 3.92 -5.67 2.30
CA ALA A 22 4.82 -5.62 3.44
C ALA A 22 4.66 -4.31 4.24
N PHE A 23 4.46 -3.18 3.56
CA PHE A 23 4.25 -1.88 4.20
C PHE A 23 2.99 -1.87 5.09
N LEU A 24 1.95 -2.60 4.69
CA LEU A 24 0.72 -2.76 5.46
C LEU A 24 0.88 -3.74 6.63
N THR A 25 1.61 -4.84 6.42
CA THR A 25 1.66 -5.97 7.38
C THR A 25 2.80 -5.87 8.39
N GLN A 26 3.90 -5.18 8.08
CA GLN A 26 5.13 -5.14 8.88
C GLN A 26 5.22 -3.94 9.85
N ARG A 27 4.08 -3.40 10.30
CA ARG A 27 3.96 -2.23 11.19
C ARG A 27 4.56 -0.92 10.66
N GLU A 28 5.22 -0.90 9.50
CA GLU A 28 5.78 0.31 8.89
C GLU A 28 4.73 1.42 8.72
N LEU A 29 3.57 1.11 8.12
CA LEU A 29 2.46 2.05 8.02
C LEU A 29 1.98 2.52 9.40
N GLY A 30 1.86 1.60 10.36
CA GLY A 30 1.44 1.92 11.73
C GLY A 30 2.35 2.94 12.39
N ALA A 31 3.68 2.76 12.28
CA ALA A 31 4.66 3.70 12.81
C ALA A 31 4.57 5.09 12.16
N LEU A 32 4.23 5.17 10.86
CA LEU A 32 4.02 6.46 10.18
C LEU A 32 2.70 7.13 10.60
N VAL A 33 1.65 6.35 10.85
CA VAL A 33 0.37 6.85 11.36
C VAL A 33 0.53 7.43 12.77
N GLU A 34 1.27 6.75 13.66
CA GLU A 34 1.66 7.27 14.98
C GLU A 34 2.44 8.59 14.86
N GLN A 35 3.28 8.70 13.84
CA GLN A 35 4.00 9.92 13.49
C GLN A 35 3.13 10.97 12.80
N GLY A 36 1.83 10.76 12.59
CA GLY A 36 0.93 11.80 12.06
C GLY A 36 0.56 11.66 10.59
N LEU A 37 0.94 10.58 9.90
CA LEU A 37 0.41 10.26 8.58
C LEU A 37 -1.11 10.04 8.65
N ARG A 38 -1.85 10.47 7.62
CA ARG A 38 -3.33 10.43 7.60
C ARG A 38 -3.93 9.62 6.48
N GLY A 39 -3.14 9.20 5.50
CA GLY A 39 -3.62 8.37 4.41
C GLY A 39 -2.49 7.82 3.56
N VAL A 40 -2.88 6.93 2.66
CA VAL A 40 -2.03 6.40 1.60
C VAL A 40 -2.80 6.47 0.30
N THR A 41 -2.09 6.64 -0.82
CA THR A 41 -2.68 6.52 -2.16
C THR A 41 -2.08 5.34 -2.90
N SER A 42 -2.90 4.79 -3.79
CA SER A 42 -2.46 3.88 -4.83
C SER A 42 -2.95 4.40 -6.18
N ASN A 43 -2.29 3.92 -7.22
CA ASN A 43 -2.71 4.03 -8.61
C ASN A 43 -2.11 2.81 -9.36
N PRO A 44 -2.53 2.54 -10.62
CA PRO A 44 -2.06 1.37 -11.35
C PRO A 44 -0.53 1.26 -11.43
N SER A 45 0.20 2.37 -11.60
CA SER A 45 1.67 2.38 -11.66
C SER A 45 2.34 2.09 -10.32
N ILE A 46 1.75 2.53 -9.20
CA ILE A 46 2.25 2.19 -7.85
C ILE A 46 2.07 0.70 -7.59
N PHE A 47 0.90 0.15 -7.92
CA PHE A 47 0.60 -1.25 -7.67
C PHE A 47 1.39 -2.19 -8.58
N GLU A 48 1.59 -1.82 -9.86
CA GLU A 48 2.51 -2.51 -10.77
C GLU A 48 3.92 -2.63 -10.17
N LYS A 49 4.48 -1.52 -9.66
CA LYS A 49 5.78 -1.52 -9.01
C LYS A 49 5.80 -2.34 -7.71
N ALA A 50 4.70 -2.35 -6.97
CA ALA A 50 4.58 -3.17 -5.75
C ALA A 50 4.63 -4.66 -6.09
N ILE A 51 3.92 -5.08 -7.14
CA ILE A 51 3.89 -6.47 -7.61
C ILE A 51 5.23 -6.87 -8.22
N ALA A 52 5.78 -6.08 -9.14
CA ALA A 52 7.00 -6.44 -9.86
C ALA A 52 8.30 -6.24 -9.05
N GLY A 53 8.29 -5.31 -8.08
CA GLY A 53 9.45 -4.93 -7.29
C GLY A 53 9.59 -5.66 -5.94
N SER A 54 8.74 -6.64 -5.65
CA SER A 54 8.79 -7.38 -4.38
C SER A 54 8.25 -8.81 -4.53
N SER A 55 8.52 -9.66 -3.54
CA SER A 55 7.94 -11.01 -3.44
C SER A 55 6.63 -11.05 -2.63
N ASP A 56 6.06 -9.88 -2.33
CA ASP A 56 4.90 -9.72 -1.44
C ASP A 56 3.63 -10.42 -1.95
N TYR A 57 3.57 -10.67 -3.26
CA TYR A 57 2.39 -11.16 -3.96
C TYR A 57 2.56 -12.57 -4.53
N ASP A 58 3.77 -13.14 -4.51
CA ASP A 58 4.11 -14.39 -5.22
C ASP A 58 3.20 -15.56 -4.85
N LYS A 59 2.92 -15.75 -3.56
CA LYS A 59 2.06 -16.85 -3.08
C LYS A 59 0.62 -16.71 -3.56
N ASP A 60 0.10 -15.49 -3.54
CA ASP A 60 -1.26 -15.23 -4.01
C ASP A 60 -1.33 -15.31 -5.54
N LEU A 61 -0.32 -14.83 -6.26
CA LEU A 61 -0.20 -14.99 -7.71
C LEU A 61 -0.22 -16.47 -8.11
N GLN A 62 0.59 -17.31 -7.45
CA GLN A 62 0.64 -18.76 -7.70
C GLN A 62 -0.70 -19.46 -7.46
N ARG A 63 -1.48 -18.98 -6.50
CA ARG A 63 -2.81 -19.51 -6.17
C ARG A 63 -3.87 -19.00 -7.15
N LEU A 64 -3.91 -17.70 -7.40
CA LEU A 64 -4.94 -17.01 -8.18
C LEU A 64 -4.84 -17.33 -9.66
N VAL A 65 -3.65 -17.58 -10.20
CA VAL A 65 -3.49 -18.00 -11.61
C VAL A 65 -4.21 -19.32 -11.91
N GLN A 66 -4.45 -20.15 -10.89
CA GLN A 66 -5.17 -21.43 -11.04
C GLN A 66 -6.70 -21.27 -10.95
N THR A 67 -7.19 -20.18 -10.36
CA THR A 67 -8.62 -20.01 -10.03
C THR A 67 -9.29 -18.87 -10.78
N CYS A 68 -8.56 -17.82 -11.13
CA CYS A 68 -9.09 -16.67 -11.84
C CYS A 68 -9.27 -16.98 -13.33
N LYS A 69 -10.35 -16.45 -13.91
CA LYS A 69 -10.71 -16.64 -15.33
C LYS A 69 -10.14 -15.55 -16.25
N SER A 70 -9.61 -14.47 -15.70
CA SER A 70 -9.02 -13.34 -16.43
C SER A 70 -7.92 -12.66 -15.63
N VAL A 71 -7.06 -11.90 -16.32
CA VAL A 71 -5.99 -11.10 -15.71
C VAL A 71 -6.59 -10.00 -14.82
N ASP A 72 -7.65 -9.32 -15.25
CA ASP A 72 -8.30 -8.28 -14.45
C ASP A 72 -8.85 -8.83 -13.13
N ALA A 73 -9.48 -10.00 -13.16
CA ALA A 73 -9.98 -10.65 -11.96
C ALA A 73 -8.84 -11.10 -11.02
N LEU A 74 -7.69 -11.48 -11.58
CA LEU A 74 -6.49 -11.76 -10.79
C LEU A 74 -5.94 -10.49 -10.16
N TYR A 75 -5.83 -9.39 -10.92
CA TYR A 75 -5.28 -8.11 -10.47
C TYR A 75 -6.10 -7.54 -9.32
N GLU A 76 -7.43 -7.52 -9.43
CA GLU A 76 -8.34 -7.01 -8.39
C GLU A 76 -8.39 -7.91 -7.14
N ALA A 77 -7.94 -9.16 -7.24
CA ALA A 77 -7.95 -10.12 -6.13
C ALA A 77 -6.65 -10.11 -5.29
N LEU A 78 -5.61 -9.38 -5.72
CA LEU A 78 -4.35 -9.22 -5.00
C LEU A 78 -4.48 -8.23 -3.84
#